data_AF-A0A328M8F7-F1
#
_entry.id   AF-A0A328M8F7-F1
#
_cell.length_a   1.000
_cell.length_b   1.000
_cell.length_c   1.000
_cell.angle_alpha   90.00
_cell.angle_beta   90.00
_cell.angle_gamma   90.00
#
_symmetry.space_group_name_H-M   'P 1'
#
loop_
_entity.id
_entity.type
_entity.pdbx_description
1 polymer ?
#
loop_
_entity_poly.entity_id
_entity_poly.type
_entity_poly.pdbx_seq_one_letter_code
_entity_poly.pdbx_strand_id
1 'polypeptide(L)'
;MDQDNQAEFINTHYEKLQPTKGPNTFKHGLSKFIVDYAKEHTNLHLIICNSNRSRNGRMYLLNELFQKKEYVRILVHFDIPDDVLYERVTRSKRSTNIFRGNYSSFKEVLNRQQAESLHEDVVDPVENEADYLFVIRNSKDVNSTIEEIFQLAKDFSPTQK
;
A
#
# COMPACT_ATOMS: atom_id res chain seq x y z
N MET A 1 -6.29 -4.65 2.96
CA MET A 1 -6.08 -3.62 4.01
C MET A 1 -5.60 -2.35 3.34
N ASP A 2 -6.44 -1.32 3.34
CA ASP A 2 -6.17 -0.02 2.76
C ASP A 2 -6.20 1.03 3.87
N GLN A 3 -5.03 1.61 4.19
CA GLN A 3 -4.87 2.58 5.27
C GLN A 3 -5.71 3.86 5.09
N ASP A 4 -6.13 4.17 3.87
CA ASP A 4 -6.95 5.35 3.61
C ASP A 4 -8.35 5.18 4.20
N ASN A 5 -8.88 3.95 4.25
CA ASN A 5 -10.16 3.68 4.91
C ASN A 5 -10.09 4.03 6.41
N GLN A 6 -8.98 3.71 7.08
CA GLN A 6 -8.77 4.10 8.47
C GLN A 6 -8.55 5.60 8.60
N ALA A 7 -7.87 6.24 7.63
CA ALA A 7 -7.72 7.69 7.64
C ALA A 7 -9.08 8.40 7.56
N GLU A 8 -9.95 7.99 6.64
CA GLU A 8 -11.31 8.55 6.51
C GLU A 8 -12.13 8.33 7.77
N PHE A 9 -12.12 7.11 8.33
CA PHE A 9 -12.84 6.79 9.56
C PHE A 9 -12.36 7.67 10.73
N ILE A 10 -11.05 7.78 10.92
CA ILE A 10 -10.47 8.62 11.99
C ILE A 10 -10.82 10.08 11.76
N ASN A 11 -10.67 10.61 10.55
CA ASN A 11 -11.02 12.01 10.26
C ASN A 11 -12.51 12.30 10.46
N THR A 12 -13.38 11.33 10.18
CA THR A 12 -14.83 11.50 10.35
C THR A 12 -15.27 11.47 11.81
N HIS A 13 -14.69 10.57 12.63
CA HIS A 13 -15.23 10.29 13.97
C HIS A 13 -14.30 10.68 15.12
N TYR A 14 -13.00 10.78 14.86
CA TYR A 14 -11.95 10.89 15.88
C TYR A 14 -10.84 11.87 15.47
N GLU A 15 -11.17 12.91 14.70
CA GLU A 15 -10.20 13.87 14.16
C GLU A 15 -9.26 14.42 15.25
N LYS A 16 -9.80 14.71 16.43
CA LYS A 16 -9.07 15.24 17.60
C LYS A 16 -8.00 14.29 18.16
N LEU A 17 -8.03 13.00 17.80
CA LEU A 17 -7.02 12.02 18.19
C LEU A 17 -5.83 11.99 17.22
N GLN A 18 -5.93 12.63 16.05
CA GLN A 18 -4.82 12.68 15.10
C GLN A 18 -3.67 13.54 15.65
N PRO A 19 -2.41 13.08 15.50
CA PRO A 19 -1.26 13.94 15.77
C PRO A 19 -1.30 15.17 14.86
N THR A 20 -1.22 16.36 15.46
CA THR A 20 -1.22 17.64 14.74
C THR A 20 0.07 17.90 13.97
N LYS A 21 1.17 17.23 14.34
CA LYS A 21 2.49 17.29 13.69
C LYS A 21 3.13 15.91 13.67
N GLY A 22 4.16 15.74 12.83
CA GLY A 22 4.95 14.51 12.77
C GLY A 22 4.20 13.34 12.11
N PRO A 23 4.66 12.09 12.28
CA PRO A 23 4.07 10.89 11.67
C PRO A 23 2.61 10.65 12.05
N ASN A 24 1.86 9.91 11.23
CA ASN A 24 0.46 9.56 11.52
C ASN A 24 0.38 8.34 12.46
N THR A 25 0.90 8.49 13.68
CA THR A 25 1.08 7.39 14.64
C THR A 25 -0.23 6.70 14.99
N PHE A 26 -1.34 7.43 15.13
CA PHE A 26 -2.64 6.83 15.46
C PHE A 26 -3.19 5.97 14.31
N LYS A 27 -3.18 6.47 13.07
CA LYS A 27 -3.58 5.67 11.89
C LYS A 27 -2.71 4.42 11.75
N HIS A 28 -1.40 4.57 11.90
CA HIS A 28 -0.47 3.46 11.80
C HIS A 28 -0.68 2.41 12.90
N GLY A 29 -0.91 2.84 14.14
CA GLY A 29 -1.23 1.96 15.26
C GLY A 29 -2.52 1.17 15.03
N LEU A 30 -3.60 1.85 14.63
CA LEU A 30 -4.87 1.19 14.31
C LEU A 30 -4.74 0.20 13.14
N SER A 31 -4.03 0.61 12.08
CA SER A 31 -3.81 -0.26 10.92
C SER A 31 -2.99 -1.49 11.28
N LYS A 32 -1.95 -1.33 12.11
CA LYS A 32 -1.13 -2.44 12.61
C LYS A 32 -1.96 -3.38 13.47
N PHE A 33 -2.77 -2.85 14.39
CA PHE A 33 -3.65 -3.66 15.23
C PHE A 33 -4.60 -4.53 14.40
N ILE A 34 -5.28 -3.96 13.39
CA ILE A 34 -6.18 -4.71 12.50
C ILE A 34 -5.42 -5.82 11.75
N VAL A 35 -4.23 -5.50 11.24
CA VAL A 35 -3.39 -6.47 10.52
C VAL A 35 -2.96 -7.61 11.45
N ASP A 36 -2.46 -7.30 12.64
CA ASP A 36 -2.00 -8.33 13.58
C ASP A 36 -3.16 -9.20 14.07
N TYR A 37 -4.32 -8.60 14.36
CA TYR A 37 -5.53 -9.33 14.72
C TYR A 37 -5.98 -10.27 13.60
N ALA A 38 -5.92 -9.83 12.34
CA ALA A 38 -6.25 -10.69 11.20
C ALA A 38 -5.27 -11.86 11.02
N LYS A 39 -3.97 -11.67 11.31
CA LYS A 39 -2.98 -12.77 11.29
C LYS A 39 -3.25 -13.79 12.38
N GLU A 40 -3.65 -13.35 13.57
CA GLU A 40 -3.90 -14.23 14.72
C GLU A 40 -5.20 -15.04 14.56
N HIS A 41 -6.21 -14.44 13.95
CA HIS A 41 -7.57 -15.00 13.95
C HIS A 41 -8.05 -15.53 12.59
N THR A 42 -7.24 -15.42 11.53
CA THR A 42 -7.60 -15.92 10.20
C THR A 42 -6.41 -16.58 9.51
N ASN A 43 -6.71 -17.43 8.52
CA ASN A 43 -5.74 -18.03 7.61
C ASN A 43 -5.86 -17.44 6.19
N LEU A 44 -6.40 -16.22 6.06
CA LEU A 44 -6.67 -15.59 4.77
C LEU A 44 -5.43 -14.88 4.21
N HIS A 45 -5.39 -14.71 2.89
CA HIS A 45 -4.38 -13.87 2.24
C HIS A 45 -4.57 -12.39 2.60
N LEU A 46 -3.46 -11.69 2.87
CA LEU A 46 -3.46 -10.27 3.23
C LEU A 46 -2.94 -9.43 2.06
N ILE A 47 -3.84 -8.65 1.45
CA ILE A 47 -3.49 -7.64 0.44
C ILE A 47 -3.27 -6.31 1.17
N ILE A 48 -2.05 -5.76 1.14
CA ILE A 48 -1.74 -4.48 1.78
C ILE A 48 -1.65 -3.40 0.70
N CYS A 49 -2.67 -2.54 0.63
CA CYS A 49 -2.69 -1.38 -0.25
C CYS A 49 -2.04 -0.21 0.51
N ASN A 50 -0.81 0.11 0.15
CA ASN A 50 -0.12 1.28 0.66
C ASN A 50 0.67 1.97 -0.45
N SER A 51 0.89 3.27 -0.31
CA SER A 51 1.78 4.04 -1.16
C SER A 51 3.21 4.04 -0.59
N ASN A 52 3.74 2.89 -0.14
CA ASN A 52 5.12 2.85 0.37
C ASN A 52 6.11 2.93 -0.79
N ARG A 53 6.47 4.17 -1.13
CA ARG A 53 7.48 4.46 -2.15
C ARG A 53 8.90 4.33 -1.63
N SER A 54 9.08 4.34 -0.31
CA SER A 54 10.41 4.24 0.29
C SER A 54 10.83 2.78 0.52
N ARG A 55 12.08 2.45 0.21
CA ARG A 55 12.64 1.10 0.37
C ARG A 55 12.62 0.68 1.84
N ASN A 56 13.00 1.56 2.76
CA ASN A 56 12.91 1.26 4.20
C ASN A 56 11.47 0.94 4.63
N GLY A 57 10.48 1.67 4.12
CA GLY A 57 9.07 1.41 4.39
C GLY A 57 8.63 0.03 3.89
N ARG A 58 9.10 -0.39 2.71
CA ARG A 58 8.86 -1.75 2.19
C ARG A 58 9.56 -2.82 3.02
N MET A 59 10.83 -2.61 3.38
CA MET A 59 11.60 -3.56 4.19
C MET A 59 10.98 -3.76 5.58
N TYR A 60 10.46 -2.70 6.21
CA TYR A 60 9.72 -2.83 7.46
C TYR A 60 8.53 -3.80 7.32
N LEU A 61 7.74 -3.66 6.25
CA LEU A 61 6.62 -4.59 6.03
C LEU A 61 7.10 -6.02 5.80
N LEU A 62 8.09 -6.20 4.93
CA LEU A 62 8.55 -7.51 4.46
C LEU A 62 9.39 -8.28 5.49
N ASN A 63 10.03 -7.59 6.43
CA ASN A 63 10.92 -8.19 7.42
C ASN A 63 10.34 -8.16 8.84
N GLU A 64 9.56 -7.14 9.20
CA GLU A 64 8.99 -7.04 10.56
C GLU A 64 7.57 -7.58 10.63
N LEU A 65 6.73 -7.27 9.63
CA LEU A 65 5.30 -7.63 9.68
C LEU A 65 4.97 -8.93 8.96
N PHE A 66 5.63 -9.24 7.85
CA PHE A 66 5.31 -10.38 6.98
C PHE A 66 6.58 -11.16 6.67
N GLN A 67 7.15 -11.82 7.67
CA GLN A 67 8.43 -12.52 7.53
C GLN A 67 8.34 -13.64 6.50
N LYS A 68 9.40 -13.79 5.68
CA LYS A 68 9.51 -14.83 4.63
C LYS A 68 9.29 -16.25 5.13
N LYS A 69 9.59 -16.52 6.40
CA LYS A 69 9.42 -17.84 7.03
C LYS A 69 7.94 -18.20 7.26
N GLU A 70 7.04 -17.21 7.25
CA GLU A 70 5.61 -17.35 7.54
C GLU A 70 4.74 -17.06 6.31
N TYR A 71 5.24 -16.24 5.36
CA TYR A 71 4.48 -15.78 4.21
C TYR A 71 5.25 -15.96 2.90
N VAL A 72 4.51 -16.31 1.85
CA VAL A 72 4.91 -16.02 0.47
C VAL A 72 4.58 -14.55 0.21
N ARG A 73 5.60 -13.74 -0.08
CA ARG A 73 5.46 -12.28 -0.18
C ARG A 73 5.48 -11.88 -1.65
N ILE A 74 4.41 -11.23 -2.08
CA ILE A 74 4.26 -10.72 -3.44
C ILE A 74 4.26 -9.20 -3.38
N LEU A 75 5.09 -8.57 -4.20
CA LEU A 75 5.10 -7.13 -4.39
C LEU A 75 4.51 -6.81 -5.77
N VAL A 76 3.49 -5.95 -5.79
CA VAL A 76 2.90 -5.43 -7.03
C VAL A 76 3.25 -3.95 -7.13
N HIS A 77 4.05 -3.60 -8.13
CA HIS A 77 4.50 -2.25 -8.40
C HIS A 77 3.74 -1.66 -9.58
N PHE A 78 3.16 -0.47 -9.39
CA PHE A 78 2.48 0.27 -10.44
C PHE A 78 3.43 1.33 -11.02
N ASP A 79 4.09 0.97 -12.12
CA ASP A 79 4.99 1.82 -12.90
C ASP A 79 4.19 2.54 -13.98
N ILE A 80 3.29 3.43 -13.55
CA ILE A 80 2.37 4.15 -14.43
C ILE A 80 2.96 5.51 -14.80
N PRO A 81 2.95 5.91 -16.08
CA PRO A 81 3.39 7.23 -16.51
C PRO A 81 2.72 8.38 -15.75
N ASP A 82 3.50 9.41 -15.41
CA ASP A 82 3.05 10.54 -14.61
C ASP A 82 1.87 11.29 -15.23
N ASP A 83 1.86 11.46 -16.55
CA ASP A 83 0.77 12.12 -17.28
C ASP A 83 -0.56 11.38 -17.11
N VAL A 84 -0.52 10.04 -17.17
CA VAL A 84 -1.68 9.18 -16.90
C VAL A 84 -2.13 9.30 -15.45
N LEU A 85 -1.19 9.34 -14.49
CA LEU A 85 -1.51 9.57 -13.07
C LEU A 85 -2.17 10.94 -12.87
N TYR A 86 -1.62 12.00 -13.47
CA TYR A 86 -2.17 13.35 -13.42
C TYR A 86 -3.59 13.44 -13.95
N GLU A 87 -3.87 12.81 -15.09
CA GLU A 87 -5.22 12.74 -15.66
C GLU A 87 -6.19 12.04 -14.70
N ARG A 88 -5.77 10.91 -14.12
CA ARG A 88 -6.59 10.13 -13.17
C ARG A 88 -6.90 10.89 -11.89
N VAL A 89 -5.88 11.50 -11.24
CA VAL A 89 -6.08 12.22 -9.98
C VAL A 89 -6.90 13.49 -10.17
N THR A 90 -6.79 14.14 -11.34
CA THR A 90 -7.58 15.35 -11.66
C THR A 90 -9.06 15.04 -11.91
N ARG A 91 -9.37 13.86 -12.47
CA ARG A 91 -10.76 13.41 -12.70
C ARG A 91 -11.35 12.66 -11.51
N SER A 92 -10.56 12.38 -10.48
CA SER A 92 -11.00 11.61 -9.32
C SER A 92 -12.12 12.34 -8.58
N LYS A 93 -13.18 11.61 -8.27
CA LYS A 93 -14.27 12.05 -7.36
C LYS A 93 -14.11 11.47 -5.96
N ARG A 94 -12.96 10.85 -5.67
CA ARG A 94 -12.68 10.25 -4.37
C ARG A 94 -12.68 11.33 -3.29
N SER A 95 -13.25 11.00 -2.14
CA SER A 95 -13.24 11.83 -0.94
C SER A 95 -11.81 12.24 -0.58
N THR A 96 -11.60 13.53 -0.31
CA THR A 96 -10.33 14.07 0.20
C THR A 96 -10.26 14.03 1.73
N ASN A 97 -11.31 13.51 2.39
CA ASN A 97 -11.39 13.36 3.84
C ASN A 97 -10.39 12.32 4.41
N ILE A 98 -9.56 11.72 3.57
CA ILE A 98 -8.44 10.86 3.99
C ILE A 98 -7.17 11.68 4.28
N PHE A 99 -7.10 12.93 3.81
CA PHE A 99 -5.91 13.74 3.94
C PHE A 99 -5.69 14.18 5.37
N ARG A 100 -4.40 14.32 5.72
CA ARG A 100 -3.96 14.92 6.97
C ARG A 100 -3.03 16.08 6.64
N GLY A 101 -3.38 17.27 7.12
CA GLY A 101 -2.67 18.51 6.79
C GLY A 101 -3.31 19.25 5.60
N ASN A 102 -2.57 20.22 5.07
CA ASN A 102 -3.09 21.19 4.11
C ASN A 102 -3.08 20.67 2.66
N TYR A 103 -3.67 19.50 2.41
CA TYR A 103 -3.94 19.01 1.06
C TYR A 103 -5.39 19.24 0.71
N SER A 104 -5.62 19.85 -0.44
CA SER A 104 -6.95 20.08 -0.99
C SER A 104 -7.32 19.08 -2.09
N SER A 105 -6.33 18.40 -2.70
CA SER A 105 -6.55 17.51 -3.84
C SER A 105 -5.51 16.40 -3.97
N PHE A 106 -5.88 15.32 -4.66
CA PHE A 106 -4.93 14.25 -5.02
C PHE A 106 -3.82 14.71 -5.97
N LYS A 107 -4.05 15.79 -6.74
CA LYS A 107 -3.02 16.42 -7.56
C LYS A 107 -1.89 17.00 -6.70
N GLU A 108 -2.22 17.70 -5.61
CA GLU A 108 -1.21 18.21 -4.67
C GLU A 108 -0.43 17.09 -3.99
N VAL A 109 -1.11 15.99 -3.65
CA VAL A 109 -0.46 14.79 -3.11
C VAL A 109 0.52 14.21 -4.12
N LEU A 110 0.12 14.06 -5.39
CA LEU A 110 0.99 13.56 -6.46
C LEU A 110 2.20 14.48 -6.69
N ASN A 111 2.00 15.80 -6.76
CA ASN A 111 3.09 16.77 -6.89
C ASN A 111 4.14 16.60 -5.77
N ARG A 112 3.67 16.45 -4.52
CA ARG A 112 4.55 16.23 -3.38
C ARG A 112 5.31 14.91 -3.51
N GLN A 113 4.62 13.84 -3.86
CA GLN A 113 5.26 12.54 -4.08
C GLN A 113 6.35 12.66 -5.16
N GLN A 114 6.07 13.29 -6.29
CA GLN A 114 7.07 13.49 -7.34
C GLN A 114 8.30 14.27 -6.85
N ALA A 115 8.10 15.35 -6.09
CA ALA A 115 9.21 16.08 -5.46
C ALA A 115 10.02 15.20 -4.49
N GLU A 116 9.36 14.33 -3.73
CA GLU A 116 10.00 13.39 -2.81
C GLU A 116 10.78 12.27 -3.51
N SER A 117 10.58 12.05 -4.82
CA SER A 117 11.33 11.04 -5.60
C SER A 117 12.83 11.33 -5.70
N LEU A 118 13.24 12.56 -5.35
CA LEU A 118 14.65 12.94 -5.25
C LEU A 118 15.32 12.39 -3.97
N HIS A 119 14.55 11.89 -3.00
CA HIS A 119 15.10 11.27 -1.80
C HIS A 119 15.67 9.88 -2.13
N GLU A 120 16.87 9.60 -1.63
CA GLU A 120 17.60 8.34 -1.86
C GLU A 120 16.82 7.08 -1.46
N ASP A 121 15.99 7.15 -0.41
CA ASP A 121 15.16 6.01 0.02
C ASP A 121 13.94 5.79 -0.88
N VAL A 122 13.55 6.77 -1.70
CA VAL A 122 12.39 6.69 -2.60
C VAL A 122 12.84 6.11 -3.94
N VAL A 123 12.84 4.79 -4.00
CA VAL A 123 13.29 4.02 -5.16
C VAL A 123 12.30 2.91 -5.48
N ASP A 124 12.21 2.56 -6.76
CA ASP A 124 11.36 1.46 -7.20
C ASP A 124 11.80 0.12 -6.60
N PRO A 125 10.85 -0.81 -6.39
CA PRO A 125 11.18 -2.14 -5.92
C PRO A 125 12.00 -2.90 -6.95
N VAL A 126 13.02 -3.61 -6.48
CA VAL A 126 13.87 -4.46 -7.33
C VAL A 126 13.57 -5.94 -7.11
N GLU A 127 14.00 -6.76 -8.06
CA GLU A 127 13.97 -8.22 -7.92
C GLU A 127 14.66 -8.64 -6.61
N ASN A 128 14.10 -9.64 -5.93
CA ASN A 128 14.53 -10.17 -4.63
C ASN A 128 14.19 -9.33 -3.38
N GLU A 129 13.53 -8.18 -3.48
CA GLU A 129 12.96 -7.52 -2.29
C GLU A 129 11.88 -8.41 -1.62
N ALA A 130 11.02 -9.00 -2.44
CA ALA A 130 10.01 -9.98 -2.06
C ALA A 130 10.25 -11.31 -2.78
N ASP A 131 9.41 -12.32 -2.55
CA ASP A 131 9.53 -13.62 -3.20
C ASP A 131 9.08 -13.54 -4.67
N TYR A 132 8.14 -12.65 -4.99
CA TYR A 132 7.70 -12.32 -6.34
C TYR A 132 7.54 -10.81 -6.49
N LEU A 133 7.89 -10.29 -7.68
CA LEU A 133 7.69 -8.91 -8.07
C LEU A 133 6.91 -8.87 -9.39
N PHE A 134 5.76 -8.20 -9.38
CA PHE A 134 4.98 -7.88 -10.58
C PHE A 134 5.02 -6.38 -10.85
N VAL A 135 5.24 -5.99 -12.10
CA VAL A 135 5.26 -4.59 -12.51
C VAL A 135 4.13 -4.33 -13.50
N ILE A 136 3.16 -3.53 -13.09
CA ILE A 136 2.01 -3.09 -13.90
C ILE A 136 2.32 -1.72 -14.47
N ARG A 137 2.47 -1.64 -15.79
CA ARG A 137 2.76 -0.39 -16.51
C ARG A 137 1.52 0.23 -17.12
N ASN A 138 0.52 -0.59 -17.41
CA ASN A 138 -0.73 -0.13 -17.99
C ASN A 138 -1.89 -1.06 -17.60
N SER A 139 -3.11 -0.69 -17.98
CA SER A 139 -4.32 -1.44 -17.60
C SER A 139 -4.40 -2.85 -18.16
N LYS A 140 -3.66 -3.16 -19.24
CA LYS A 140 -3.67 -4.51 -19.84
C LYS A 140 -2.92 -5.52 -18.97
N ASP A 141 -1.93 -5.07 -18.20
CA ASP A 141 -1.09 -5.93 -17.35
C ASP A 141 -1.85 -6.37 -16.08
N VAL A 142 -2.95 -5.70 -15.74
CA VAL A 142 -3.70 -5.93 -14.49
C VAL A 142 -4.29 -7.34 -14.45
N ASN A 143 -4.98 -7.76 -15.51
CA ASN A 143 -5.68 -9.05 -15.51
C ASN A 143 -4.69 -10.22 -15.48
N SER A 144 -3.63 -10.16 -16.28
CA SER A 144 -2.58 -11.20 -16.27
C SER A 144 -1.88 -11.28 -14.91
N THR A 145 -1.57 -10.12 -14.30
CA THR A 145 -0.99 -10.10 -12.94
C THR A 145 -1.91 -10.75 -11.91
N ILE A 146 -3.21 -10.48 -11.96
CA ILE A 146 -4.20 -11.09 -11.05
C ILE A 146 -4.25 -12.61 -11.26
N GLU A 147 -4.26 -13.08 -12.51
CA GLU A 147 -4.28 -14.52 -12.83
C GLU A 147 -3.03 -15.23 -12.31
N GLU A 148 -1.85 -14.63 -12.49
CA GLU A 148 -0.58 -15.17 -11.98
C GLU A 148 -0.57 -15.24 -10.45
N ILE A 149 -1.02 -14.19 -9.76
CA ILE A 149 -1.14 -14.18 -8.29
C ILE A 149 -2.12 -15.26 -7.82
N PHE A 150 -3.23 -15.46 -8.54
CA PHE A 150 -4.20 -16.49 -8.21
C PHE A 150 -3.63 -17.90 -8.38
N GLN A 151 -2.81 -18.12 -9.40
CA GLN A 151 -2.12 -19.40 -9.60
C GLN A 151 -1.11 -19.65 -8.47
N LEU A 152 -0.30 -18.66 -8.11
CA LEU A 152 0.61 -18.74 -6.96
C LEU A 152 -0.16 -19.07 -5.67
N ALA A 153 -1.28 -18.40 -5.42
CA ALA A 153 -2.10 -18.64 -4.24
C ALA A 153 -2.61 -20.10 -4.19
N LYS A 154 -2.96 -20.70 -5.33
CA LYS A 154 -3.33 -22.12 -5.41
C LYS A 154 -2.15 -23.05 -5.15
N ASP A 155 -1.00 -22.77 -5.74
CA ASP A 155 0.20 -23.62 -5.64
C ASP A 155 0.74 -23.66 -4.20
N PHE A 156 0.58 -22.57 -3.45
CA PHE A 156 0.99 -22.48 -2.05
C PHE A 156 -0.15 -22.75 -1.05
N SER A 157 -1.38 -22.96 -1.52
CA SER A 157 -2.48 -23.36 -0.65
C SER A 157 -2.23 -24.79 -0.16
N PRO A 158 -2.36 -25.10 1.14
CA PRO A 158 -2.26 -26.46 1.60
C PRO A 158 -3.34 -27.30 0.90
N THR A 159 -2.94 -28.36 0.21
CA THR A 159 -3.87 -29.37 -0.29
C THR A 159 -4.75 -29.82 0.86
N GLN A 160 -6.07 -29.66 0.71
CA GLN A 160 -7.04 -30.25 1.62
C GLN A 160 -6.73 -31.76 1.69
N LYS A 161 -6.28 -32.21 2.87
CA LYS A 161 -6.20 -33.64 3.20
C LYS A 161 -7.58 -34.16 3.53
#